data_AF-A0A132GI99-F1
#
_entry.id   AF-A0A132GI99-F1
#
_cell.length_a   1.000
_cell.length_b   1.000
_cell.length_c   1.000
_cell.angle_alpha   90.00
_cell.angle_beta   90.00
_cell.angle_gamma   90.00
#
_symmetry.space_group_name_H-M   'P 1'
#
loop_
_entity.id
_entity.type
_entity.pdbx_description
1 polymer ?
#
loop_
_entity_poly.entity_id
_entity_poly.type
_entity_poly.pdbx_seq_one_letter_code
_entity_poly.pdbx_strand_id
1 'polypeptide(L)'
;VSEGLLPDNYRPEGDEVLFYANSRQRTFATAKYFSAGFLPFANVEITHKYDEDKMDPVFTPQFTKMNDTYRQQVLSEMQAMHGGPQAWMAAQQQTLDLMEEVLDITHSPAAANDTTHFWYDDTQFKIEKGDEPKMTGGYTLANSVADALVLQCYESESFAPFGHELTMEQWRDICAVKEVYDGLLFTTHAAAVNLAYPLVSRIREELNRSDRKFMFLCGHDSNLASIGAAIGLQFPETENALELHTPIGSKLVFEKWNDGTDDYVAVNLVYQSVEQLQGRTLLSTDVPPMVLPITIEGLTANADGLYRLSDLDTHMAGDGGI
;
A
#
# COMPACT_ATOMS: atom_id res chain seq x y z
N VAL A 1 -19.55 16.94 -0.55
CA VAL A 1 -20.75 17.73 -0.19
C VAL A 1 -21.98 17.31 -0.99
N SER A 2 -21.89 17.18 -2.31
CA SER A 2 -23.02 16.74 -3.16
C SER A 2 -23.64 15.41 -2.73
N GLU A 3 -22.81 14.43 -2.35
CA GLU A 3 -23.26 13.12 -1.87
C GLU A 3 -23.84 13.13 -0.45
N GLY A 4 -23.81 14.27 0.25
CA GLY A 4 -24.49 14.45 1.54
C GLY A 4 -23.94 13.65 2.74
N LEU A 5 -22.83 12.90 2.59
CA LEU A 5 -22.28 12.08 3.69
C LEU A 5 -21.95 12.90 4.94
N LEU A 6 -21.26 14.02 4.77
CA LEU A 6 -20.92 14.98 5.83
C LEU A 6 -21.36 16.39 5.39
N PRO A 7 -22.01 17.16 6.28
CA PRO A 7 -22.35 18.55 6.00
C PRO A 7 -21.12 19.46 6.03
N ASP A 8 -21.26 20.68 5.49
CA ASP A 8 -20.19 21.68 5.56
C ASP A 8 -19.84 22.03 7.03
N ASN A 9 -18.55 22.17 7.31
CA ASN A 9 -18.01 22.45 8.65
C ASN A 9 -18.49 21.44 9.72
N TYR A 10 -18.66 20.19 9.32
CA TYR A 10 -19.13 19.13 10.21
C TYR A 10 -18.26 19.01 11.46
N ARG A 11 -18.94 18.80 12.60
CA ARG A 11 -18.32 18.49 13.89
C ARG A 11 -18.88 17.12 14.29
N PRO A 12 -18.09 16.05 14.14
CA PRO A 12 -18.54 14.70 14.49
C PRO A 12 -18.94 14.63 15.97
N GLU A 13 -20.01 13.91 16.26
CA GLU A 13 -20.41 13.55 17.62
C GLU A 13 -20.17 12.06 17.86
N GLY A 14 -19.77 11.68 19.08
CA GLY A 14 -19.53 10.28 19.43
C GLY A 14 -18.56 9.56 18.47
N ASP A 15 -19.01 8.42 17.94
CA ASP A 15 -18.24 7.57 17.02
C ASP A 15 -18.62 7.78 15.54
N GLU A 16 -19.11 8.95 15.14
CA GLU A 16 -19.45 9.17 13.72
C GLU A 16 -18.21 9.18 12.81
N VAL A 17 -17.06 9.61 13.36
CA VAL A 17 -15.79 9.72 12.63
C VAL A 17 -14.64 9.11 13.44
N LEU A 18 -13.76 8.34 12.80
CA LEU A 18 -12.56 7.81 13.43
C LEU A 18 -11.33 7.96 12.53
N PHE A 19 -10.30 8.59 13.09
CA PHE A 19 -8.94 8.53 12.56
C PHE A 19 -8.12 7.57 13.42
N TYR A 20 -7.68 6.46 12.85
CA TYR A 20 -6.86 5.47 13.53
C TYR A 20 -5.58 5.24 12.73
N ALA A 21 -4.45 5.55 13.34
CA ALA A 21 -3.14 5.36 12.73
C ALA A 21 -2.33 4.28 13.46
N ASN A 22 -1.41 3.66 12.73
CA ASN A 22 -0.28 3.00 13.37
C ASN A 22 0.48 4.01 14.27
N SER A 23 1.12 3.54 15.34
CA SER A 23 1.84 4.39 16.30
C SER A 23 3.22 4.85 15.79
N ARG A 24 3.57 4.55 14.53
CA ARG A 24 4.70 5.14 13.83
C ARG A 24 4.50 6.63 13.62
N GLN A 25 5.57 7.42 13.76
CA GLN A 25 5.49 8.88 13.61
C GLN A 25 4.92 9.27 12.23
N ARG A 26 5.37 8.61 11.16
CA ARG A 26 4.93 8.90 9.78
C ARG A 26 3.42 8.69 9.58
N THR A 27 2.86 7.62 10.13
CA THR A 27 1.41 7.31 10.00
C THR A 27 0.58 8.23 10.86
N PHE A 28 1.02 8.50 12.10
CA PHE A 28 0.33 9.42 12.99
C PHE A 28 0.30 10.85 12.41
N ALA A 29 1.44 11.33 11.88
CA ALA A 29 1.53 12.64 11.25
C ALA A 29 0.64 12.73 10.01
N THR A 30 0.65 11.72 9.14
CA THR A 30 -0.23 11.66 7.96
C THR A 30 -1.70 11.73 8.35
N ALA A 31 -2.15 10.95 9.34
CA ALA A 31 -3.53 10.99 9.81
C ALA A 31 -3.89 12.36 10.42
N LYS A 32 -2.96 12.98 11.16
CA LYS A 32 -3.14 14.32 11.73
C LYS A 32 -3.31 15.40 10.65
N TYR A 33 -2.48 15.39 9.61
CA TYR A 33 -2.58 16.39 8.55
C TYR A 33 -3.80 16.15 7.65
N PHE A 34 -4.13 14.88 7.38
CA PHE A 34 -5.35 14.54 6.67
C PHE A 34 -6.59 15.01 7.46
N SER A 35 -6.65 14.78 8.77
CA SER A 35 -7.81 15.21 9.58
C SER A 35 -7.92 16.74 9.66
N ALA A 36 -6.80 17.46 9.70
CA ALA A 36 -6.77 18.92 9.69
C ALA A 36 -7.31 19.49 8.36
N GLY A 37 -7.02 18.85 7.23
CA GLY A 37 -7.59 19.23 5.93
C GLY A 37 -9.06 18.82 5.77
N PHE A 38 -9.43 17.63 6.26
CA PHE A 38 -10.76 17.05 6.10
C PHE A 38 -11.82 17.69 7.02
N LEU A 39 -11.47 17.99 8.28
CA LEU A 39 -12.36 18.55 9.29
C LEU A 39 -11.68 19.69 10.07
N PRO A 40 -11.37 20.83 9.42
CA PRO A 40 -10.53 21.89 9.98
C PRO A 40 -11.08 22.53 11.27
N PHE A 41 -12.39 22.45 11.51
CA PHE A 41 -13.05 23.03 12.69
C PHE A 41 -13.41 22.01 13.77
N ALA A 42 -13.26 20.71 13.52
CA ALA A 42 -13.70 19.67 14.44
C ALA A 42 -12.64 19.30 15.51
N ASN A 43 -11.36 19.67 15.30
CA ASN A 43 -10.24 19.32 16.18
C ASN A 43 -10.24 17.83 16.56
N VAL A 44 -10.24 16.97 15.54
CA VAL A 44 -10.40 15.52 15.71
C VAL A 44 -9.14 14.89 16.29
N GLU A 45 -9.33 14.00 17.26
CA GLU A 45 -8.25 13.22 17.86
C GLU A 45 -7.82 12.07 16.93
N ILE A 46 -6.51 11.83 16.84
CA ILE A 46 -5.95 10.67 16.13
C ILE A 46 -5.75 9.55 17.14
N THR A 47 -6.49 8.46 16.97
CA THR A 47 -6.33 7.25 17.77
C THR A 47 -5.06 6.51 17.34
N HIS A 48 -4.27 6.07 18.32
CA HIS A 48 -3.20 5.07 18.18
C HIS A 48 -3.07 4.32 19.52
N LYS A 49 -2.63 3.06 19.51
CA LYS A 49 -2.73 2.18 20.70
C LYS A 49 -1.42 1.92 21.44
N TYR A 50 -0.28 2.24 20.85
CA TYR A 50 1.03 1.87 21.36
C TYR A 50 1.92 3.10 21.53
N ASP A 51 3.02 2.91 22.25
CA ASP A 51 4.05 3.92 22.43
C ASP A 51 4.50 4.50 21.09
N GLU A 52 4.94 5.75 21.14
CA GLU A 52 5.43 6.47 19.97
C GLU A 52 6.54 5.67 19.26
N ASP A 53 6.39 5.58 17.94
CA ASP A 53 7.26 4.84 17.04
C ASP A 53 7.31 3.30 17.26
N LYS A 54 6.30 2.73 17.93
CA LYS A 54 6.04 1.29 17.92
C LYS A 54 5.04 0.89 16.85
N MET A 55 5.17 -0.33 16.35
CA MET A 55 4.20 -0.90 15.43
C MET A 55 2.97 -1.37 16.19
N ASP A 56 1.80 -0.88 15.78
CA ASP A 56 0.51 -1.41 16.22
C ASP A 56 0.20 -2.71 15.44
N PRO A 57 -0.04 -3.87 16.10
CA PRO A 57 -0.33 -5.14 15.46
C PRO A 57 -1.52 -5.15 14.52
N VAL A 58 -2.45 -4.18 14.60
CA VAL A 58 -3.49 -4.03 13.57
C VAL A 58 -2.85 -3.72 12.23
N PHE A 59 -1.83 -2.86 12.19
CA PHE A 59 -1.18 -2.41 10.97
C PHE A 59 0.13 -3.15 10.66
N THR A 60 0.60 -4.04 11.54
CA THR A 60 1.80 -4.85 11.29
C THR A 60 1.45 -6.04 10.39
N PRO A 61 1.99 -6.13 9.15
CA PRO A 61 1.80 -7.29 8.29
C PRO A 61 2.68 -8.45 8.81
N GLN A 62 2.22 -9.14 9.85
CA GLN A 62 2.96 -10.22 10.51
C GLN A 62 2.20 -11.55 10.50
N PHE A 63 2.93 -12.66 10.49
CA PHE A 63 2.30 -13.98 10.56
C PHE A 63 1.78 -14.28 11.96
N THR A 64 0.48 -14.14 12.18
CA THR A 64 -0.14 -14.47 13.48
C THR A 64 -0.32 -15.97 13.67
N LYS A 65 -0.48 -16.70 12.56
CA LYS A 65 -0.53 -18.17 12.48
C LYS A 65 0.65 -18.69 11.65
N MET A 66 1.28 -19.78 12.08
CA MET A 66 2.37 -20.42 11.32
C MET A 66 2.58 -21.86 11.78
N ASN A 67 2.74 -22.77 10.81
CA ASN A 67 3.26 -24.13 10.99
C ASN A 67 4.12 -24.49 9.75
N ASP A 68 4.81 -25.63 9.77
CA ASP A 68 5.74 -25.99 8.69
C ASP A 68 5.04 -26.20 7.34
N THR A 69 3.86 -26.83 7.32
CA THR A 69 3.08 -27.04 6.09
C THR A 69 2.68 -25.71 5.45
N TYR A 70 2.16 -24.79 6.25
CA TYR A 70 1.77 -23.46 5.79
C TYR A 70 2.98 -22.64 5.35
N ARG A 71 4.12 -22.74 6.04
CA ARG A 71 5.38 -22.11 5.59
C ARG A 71 5.79 -22.61 4.21
N GLN A 72 5.73 -23.92 3.99
CA GLN A 72 6.05 -24.50 2.68
C GLN A 72 5.05 -24.07 1.60
N GLN A 73 3.76 -23.90 1.94
CA GLN A 73 2.78 -23.33 1.01
C GLN A 73 3.16 -21.91 0.60
N VAL A 74 3.44 -21.02 1.55
CA VAL A 74 3.84 -19.63 1.24
C VAL A 74 5.09 -19.60 0.37
N LEU A 75 6.12 -20.38 0.70
CA LEU A 75 7.34 -20.47 -0.10
C LEU A 75 7.09 -21.05 -1.50
N SER A 76 6.19 -22.02 -1.63
CA SER A 76 5.83 -22.60 -2.92
C SER A 76 5.05 -21.63 -3.80
N GLU A 77 4.14 -20.84 -3.22
CA GLU A 77 3.42 -19.79 -3.94
C GLU A 77 4.39 -18.70 -4.42
N MET A 78 5.31 -18.27 -3.54
CA MET A 78 6.37 -17.33 -3.88
C MET A 78 7.25 -17.86 -5.02
N GLN A 79 7.59 -19.15 -5.02
CA GLN A 79 8.37 -19.78 -6.08
C GLN A 79 7.63 -19.85 -7.43
N ALA A 80 6.29 -19.80 -7.42
CA ALA A 80 5.47 -19.81 -8.62
C ALA A 80 5.27 -18.41 -9.25
N MET A 81 5.54 -17.34 -8.50
CA MET A 81 5.42 -15.96 -8.97
C MET A 81 6.47 -15.66 -10.04
N HIS A 82 6.05 -15.18 -11.22
CA HIS A 82 6.94 -14.64 -12.26
C HIS A 82 8.13 -15.54 -12.64
N GLY A 83 7.95 -16.88 -12.60
CA GLY A 83 9.02 -17.84 -12.88
C GLY A 83 10.00 -18.10 -11.72
N GLY A 84 9.70 -17.57 -10.54
CA GLY A 84 10.46 -17.68 -9.30
C GLY A 84 11.17 -16.37 -8.92
N PRO A 85 11.49 -16.17 -7.63
CA PRO A 85 12.06 -14.92 -7.13
C PRO A 85 13.33 -14.49 -7.90
N GLN A 86 14.25 -15.43 -8.14
CA GLN A 86 15.49 -15.13 -8.85
C GLN A 86 15.24 -14.71 -10.30
N ALA A 87 14.28 -15.32 -11.00
CA ALA A 87 13.94 -14.96 -12.37
C ALA A 87 13.28 -13.57 -12.43
N TRP A 88 12.42 -13.25 -11.46
CA TRP A 88 11.76 -11.96 -11.39
C TRP A 88 12.74 -10.83 -11.07
N MET A 89 13.65 -11.03 -10.10
CA MET A 89 14.71 -10.06 -9.81
C MET A 89 15.68 -9.90 -10.98
N ALA A 90 16.06 -10.99 -11.66
CA ALA A 90 16.91 -10.93 -12.85
C ALA A 90 16.26 -10.17 -14.01
N ALA A 91 14.94 -10.17 -14.12
CA ALA A 91 14.23 -9.35 -15.11
C ALA A 91 14.42 -7.84 -14.89
N GLN A 92 14.84 -7.42 -13.69
CA GLN A 92 15.14 -6.02 -13.36
C GLN A 92 16.59 -5.62 -13.63
N GLN A 93 17.43 -6.47 -14.25
CA GLN A 93 18.87 -6.21 -14.41
C GLN A 93 19.16 -4.84 -15.06
N GLN A 94 18.42 -4.47 -16.10
CA GLN A 94 18.64 -3.18 -16.78
C GLN A 94 18.39 -1.98 -15.85
N THR A 95 17.40 -2.09 -14.98
CA THR A 95 17.09 -1.07 -13.96
C THR A 95 18.15 -1.04 -12.87
N LEU A 96 18.64 -2.21 -12.44
CA LEU A 96 19.73 -2.29 -11.47
C LEU A 96 20.99 -1.61 -12.03
N ASP A 97 21.37 -1.90 -13.27
CA ASP A 97 22.50 -1.26 -13.96
C ASP A 97 22.32 0.26 -14.04
N LEU A 98 21.10 0.73 -14.35
CA LEU A 98 20.77 2.16 -14.38
C LEU A 98 20.96 2.81 -13.00
N MET A 99 20.45 2.19 -11.94
CA MET A 99 20.59 2.71 -10.57
C MET A 99 22.06 2.74 -10.13
N GLU A 100 22.85 1.75 -10.53
CA GLU A 100 24.29 1.71 -10.28
C GLU A 100 25.04 2.86 -10.97
N GLU A 101 24.66 3.20 -12.20
CA GLU A 101 25.18 4.36 -12.94
C GLU A 101 24.80 5.68 -12.25
N VAL A 102 23.52 5.86 -11.92
CA VAL A 102 23.00 7.07 -11.25
C VAL A 102 23.69 7.33 -9.92
N LEU A 103 24.03 6.27 -9.19
CA LEU A 103 24.72 6.38 -7.89
C LEU A 103 26.24 6.44 -8.00
N ASP A 104 26.80 6.19 -9.18
CA ASP A 104 28.23 5.95 -9.38
C ASP A 104 28.80 4.94 -8.37
N ILE A 105 28.08 3.81 -8.20
CA ILE A 105 28.30 2.89 -7.07
C ILE A 105 29.73 2.33 -7.03
N THR A 106 30.36 2.19 -8.19
CA THR A 106 31.75 1.68 -8.34
C THR A 106 32.80 2.64 -7.79
N HIS A 107 32.51 3.94 -7.71
CA HIS A 107 33.38 4.95 -7.09
C HIS A 107 32.89 5.38 -5.68
N SER A 108 31.84 4.72 -5.16
CA SER A 108 31.30 5.02 -3.84
C SER A 108 32.18 4.47 -2.71
N PRO A 109 32.06 4.99 -1.47
CA PRO A 109 32.70 4.38 -0.30
C PRO A 109 32.28 2.92 -0.05
N ALA A 110 31.09 2.49 -0.52
CA ALA A 110 30.60 1.13 -0.35
C ALA A 110 31.36 0.12 -1.24
N ALA A 111 31.93 0.58 -2.36
CA ALA A 111 32.78 -0.25 -3.23
C ALA A 111 34.00 -0.82 -2.49
N ALA A 112 34.49 -0.15 -1.44
CA ALA A 112 35.58 -0.65 -0.59
C ALA A 112 35.20 -1.93 0.19
N ASN A 113 33.88 -2.19 0.34
CA ASN A 113 33.32 -3.38 0.97
C ASN A 113 32.60 -4.28 -0.05
N ASP A 114 33.06 -4.31 -1.30
CA ASP A 114 32.55 -5.19 -2.37
C ASP A 114 31.10 -4.90 -2.82
N THR A 115 30.55 -3.74 -2.44
CA THR A 115 29.26 -3.26 -2.95
C THR A 115 29.51 -2.41 -4.20
N THR A 116 29.76 -3.08 -5.33
CA THR A 116 29.99 -2.42 -6.64
C THR A 116 28.83 -2.59 -7.61
N HIS A 117 27.82 -3.36 -7.23
CA HIS A 117 26.59 -3.63 -7.98
C HIS A 117 25.53 -4.21 -7.04
N PHE A 118 24.29 -4.31 -7.49
CA PHE A 118 23.18 -4.92 -6.76
C PHE A 118 23.10 -6.42 -7.02
N TRP A 119 23.45 -7.20 -5.99
CA TRP A 119 23.31 -8.66 -6.00
C TRP A 119 21.86 -9.09 -5.79
N TYR A 120 21.49 -10.26 -6.31
CA TYR A 120 20.16 -10.85 -6.05
C TYR A 120 20.16 -12.38 -5.97
N ASP A 121 21.28 -13.02 -6.31
CA ASP A 121 21.50 -14.46 -6.21
C ASP A 121 21.74 -14.94 -4.77
N ASP A 122 22.04 -14.02 -3.86
CA ASP A 122 22.24 -14.25 -2.42
C ASP A 122 20.95 -14.11 -1.58
N THR A 123 19.81 -13.91 -2.25
CA THR A 123 18.52 -13.60 -1.59
C THR A 123 18.04 -14.76 -0.71
N GLN A 124 17.63 -14.45 0.52
CA GLN A 124 17.00 -15.38 1.45
C GLN A 124 15.71 -14.82 2.04
N PHE A 125 14.74 -15.70 2.27
CA PHE A 125 13.45 -15.35 2.87
C PHE A 125 13.33 -15.90 4.28
N LYS A 126 12.85 -15.06 5.19
CA LYS A 126 12.56 -15.42 6.58
C LYS A 126 11.07 -15.21 6.86
N ILE A 127 10.39 -16.32 7.11
CA ILE A 127 8.93 -16.39 7.34
C ILE A 127 8.71 -17.05 8.70
N GLU A 128 8.38 -16.26 9.71
CA GLU A 128 8.26 -16.71 11.10
C GLU A 128 6.99 -16.19 11.77
N LYS A 129 6.48 -16.97 12.73
CA LYS A 129 5.35 -16.57 13.56
C LYS A 129 5.69 -15.33 14.38
N GLY A 130 4.80 -14.35 14.40
CA GLY A 130 4.93 -13.12 15.18
C GLY A 130 5.94 -12.13 14.61
N ASP A 131 6.35 -12.32 13.35
CA ASP A 131 7.28 -11.43 12.64
C ASP A 131 6.72 -11.11 11.25
N GLU A 132 7.17 -9.99 10.70
CA GLU A 132 6.93 -9.64 9.30
C GLU A 132 7.73 -10.58 8.38
N PRO A 133 7.24 -10.91 7.17
CA PRO A 133 8.06 -11.56 6.15
C PRO A 133 9.28 -10.69 5.87
N LYS A 134 10.46 -11.31 5.84
CA LYS A 134 11.73 -10.59 5.59
C LYS A 134 12.47 -11.20 4.43
N MET A 135 13.08 -10.32 3.65
CA MET A 135 14.09 -10.66 2.66
C MET A 135 15.45 -10.19 3.17
N THR A 136 16.51 -10.94 2.88
CA THR A 136 17.91 -10.53 3.09
C THR A 136 18.71 -10.80 1.82
N GLY A 137 19.85 -10.13 1.65
CA GLY A 137 20.68 -10.23 0.45
C GLY A 137 20.79 -8.89 -0.29
N GLY A 138 21.55 -8.84 -1.38
CA GLY A 138 21.84 -7.59 -2.11
C GLY A 138 20.60 -6.88 -2.63
N TYR A 139 19.53 -7.60 -3.00
CA TYR A 139 18.34 -6.98 -3.57
C TYR A 139 17.58 -6.13 -2.55
N THR A 140 17.78 -6.38 -1.25
CA THR A 140 17.25 -5.51 -0.19
C THR A 140 17.87 -4.12 -0.21
N LEU A 141 19.15 -4.02 -0.61
CA LEU A 141 19.83 -2.74 -0.82
C LEU A 141 19.28 -2.04 -2.05
N ALA A 142 19.07 -2.78 -3.17
CA ALA A 142 18.44 -2.23 -4.37
C ALA A 142 17.07 -1.64 -4.06
N ASN A 143 16.20 -2.39 -3.37
CA ASN A 143 14.91 -1.92 -2.90
C ASN A 143 15.01 -0.63 -2.06
N SER A 144 15.96 -0.58 -1.11
CA SER A 144 16.15 0.59 -0.24
C SER A 144 16.63 1.82 -1.01
N VAL A 145 17.49 1.62 -2.03
CA VAL A 145 17.96 2.68 -2.92
C VAL A 145 16.82 3.17 -3.81
N ALA A 146 16.06 2.26 -4.41
CA ALA A 146 14.91 2.59 -5.25
C ALA A 146 13.90 3.45 -4.48
N ASP A 147 13.54 3.03 -3.27
CA ASP A 147 12.66 3.79 -2.37
C ASP A 147 13.22 5.20 -2.10
N ALA A 148 14.51 5.30 -1.75
CA ALA A 148 15.14 6.59 -1.50
C ALA A 148 15.15 7.52 -2.74
N LEU A 149 15.42 6.99 -3.93
CA LEU A 149 15.40 7.75 -5.18
C LEU A 149 14.00 8.25 -5.50
N VAL A 150 12.99 7.38 -5.39
CA VAL A 150 11.59 7.71 -5.67
C VAL A 150 11.06 8.75 -4.69
N LEU A 151 11.35 8.62 -3.39
CA LEU A 151 10.99 9.62 -2.39
C LEU A 151 11.68 10.97 -2.65
N GLN A 152 12.95 10.97 -3.08
CA GLN A 152 13.63 12.19 -3.48
C GLN A 152 12.98 12.83 -4.71
N CYS A 153 12.53 12.04 -5.67
CA CYS A 153 11.79 12.53 -6.82
C CYS A 153 10.54 13.29 -6.38
N TYR A 154 9.74 12.72 -5.48
CA TYR A 154 8.52 13.37 -4.99
C TYR A 154 8.76 14.64 -4.17
N GLU A 155 9.86 14.73 -3.42
CA GLU A 155 10.20 15.89 -2.60
C GLU A 155 10.91 17.02 -3.38
N SER A 156 11.46 16.69 -4.55
CA SER A 156 12.25 17.58 -5.40
C SER A 156 11.39 18.25 -6.48
N GLU A 157 11.80 19.45 -6.92
CA GLU A 157 11.28 20.08 -8.16
C GLU A 157 11.99 19.55 -9.42
N SER A 158 13.07 18.79 -9.24
CA SER A 158 13.89 18.19 -10.31
C SER A 158 13.66 16.69 -10.42
N PHE A 159 13.47 16.22 -11.66
CA PHE A 159 13.38 14.81 -12.04
C PHE A 159 14.75 14.14 -12.27
N ALA A 160 15.84 14.86 -12.02
CA ALA A 160 17.21 14.44 -12.37
C ALA A 160 18.04 14.13 -11.11
N PRO A 161 18.03 12.88 -10.60
CA PRO A 161 18.82 12.51 -9.42
C PRO A 161 20.30 12.63 -9.74
N PHE A 162 21.02 13.38 -8.91
CA PHE A 162 22.46 13.66 -9.10
C PHE A 162 22.84 14.23 -10.49
N GLY A 163 21.88 14.85 -11.20
CA GLY A 163 22.09 15.41 -12.53
C GLY A 163 21.86 14.44 -13.70
N HIS A 164 21.38 13.22 -13.44
CA HIS A 164 20.99 12.27 -14.48
C HIS A 164 19.54 12.50 -14.90
N GLU A 165 19.29 12.93 -16.13
CA GLU A 165 17.92 13.06 -16.66
C GLU A 165 17.32 11.68 -16.90
N LEU A 166 16.30 11.30 -16.12
CA LEU A 166 15.59 10.03 -16.27
C LEU A 166 14.22 10.25 -16.92
N THR A 167 13.82 9.32 -17.78
CA THR A 167 12.46 9.31 -18.34
C THR A 167 11.44 8.85 -17.30
N MET A 168 10.16 9.15 -17.54
CA MET A 168 9.06 8.61 -16.73
C MET A 168 9.10 7.07 -16.67
N GLU A 169 9.41 6.42 -17.80
CA GLU A 169 9.53 4.96 -17.89
C GLU A 169 10.67 4.44 -17.00
N GLN A 170 11.85 5.08 -17.04
CA GLN A 170 12.97 4.71 -16.16
C GLN A 170 12.63 4.89 -14.67
N TRP A 171 11.87 5.92 -14.31
CA TRP A 171 11.38 6.08 -12.95
C TRP A 171 10.38 4.99 -12.54
N ARG A 172 9.50 4.58 -13.46
CA ARG A 172 8.59 3.44 -13.24
C ARG A 172 9.36 2.13 -13.09
N ASP A 173 10.40 1.93 -13.89
CA ASP A 173 11.29 0.78 -13.78
C ASP A 173 11.98 0.74 -12.40
N ILE A 174 12.45 1.89 -11.89
CA ILE A 174 13.01 2.00 -10.53
C ILE A 174 11.95 1.61 -9.48
N CYS A 175 10.70 2.08 -9.62
CA CYS A 175 9.61 1.63 -8.74
C CYS A 175 9.36 0.12 -8.84
N ALA A 176 9.48 -0.48 -10.03
CA ALA A 176 9.27 -1.90 -10.24
C ALA A 176 10.24 -2.77 -9.43
N VAL A 177 11.47 -2.32 -9.16
CA VAL A 177 12.42 -2.98 -8.24
C VAL A 177 11.82 -3.11 -6.84
N LYS A 178 11.14 -2.05 -6.38
CA LYS A 178 10.46 -2.01 -5.10
C LYS A 178 9.22 -2.91 -5.09
N GLU A 179 8.46 -2.93 -6.18
CA GLU A 179 7.29 -3.79 -6.35
C GLU A 179 7.64 -5.28 -6.37
N VAL A 180 8.82 -5.68 -6.89
CA VAL A 180 9.31 -7.06 -6.75
C VAL A 180 9.51 -7.43 -5.29
N TYR A 181 10.14 -6.54 -4.50
CA TYR A 181 10.34 -6.75 -3.06
C TYR A 181 9.00 -6.91 -2.33
N ASP A 182 8.07 -5.97 -2.55
CA ASP A 182 6.77 -5.96 -1.89
C ASP A 182 5.90 -7.15 -2.34
N GLY A 183 5.94 -7.49 -3.63
CA GLY A 183 5.24 -8.63 -4.20
C GLY A 183 5.67 -9.96 -3.57
N LEU A 184 6.98 -10.20 -3.50
CA LEU A 184 7.52 -11.42 -2.92
C LEU A 184 7.14 -11.58 -1.44
N LEU A 185 7.12 -10.50 -0.67
CA LEU A 185 6.87 -10.58 0.77
C LEU A 185 5.39 -10.55 1.16
N PHE A 186 4.55 -9.80 0.43
CA PHE A 186 3.21 -9.45 0.89
C PHE A 186 2.07 -9.94 0.01
N THR A 187 2.32 -10.44 -1.22
CA THR A 187 1.24 -10.67 -2.20
C THR A 187 0.99 -12.13 -2.57
N THR A 188 1.73 -13.10 -2.03
CA THR A 188 1.28 -14.52 -2.12
C THR A 188 -0.03 -14.68 -1.36
N HIS A 189 -1.00 -15.39 -1.92
CA HIS A 189 -2.34 -15.47 -1.33
C HIS A 189 -2.30 -16.03 0.10
N ALA A 190 -1.57 -17.13 0.32
CA ALA A 190 -1.42 -17.72 1.64
C ALA A 190 -0.83 -16.76 2.66
N ALA A 191 0.20 -15.97 2.30
CA ALA A 191 0.75 -14.97 3.21
C ALA A 191 -0.25 -13.83 3.43
N ALA A 192 -0.70 -13.20 2.35
CA ALA A 192 -1.55 -12.03 2.34
C ALA A 192 -2.76 -12.17 3.26
N VAL A 193 -3.49 -13.30 3.21
CA VAL A 193 -4.66 -13.53 4.07
C VAL A 193 -4.32 -13.45 5.56
N ASN A 194 -3.15 -13.94 5.98
CA ASN A 194 -2.72 -13.92 7.38
C ASN A 194 -2.15 -12.54 7.78
N LEU A 195 -1.32 -11.95 6.91
CA LEU A 195 -0.69 -10.65 7.13
C LEU A 195 -1.73 -9.52 7.20
N ALA A 196 -2.75 -9.57 6.34
CA ALA A 196 -3.79 -8.55 6.24
C ALA A 196 -4.97 -8.80 7.19
N TYR A 197 -5.08 -9.98 7.81
CA TYR A 197 -6.24 -10.39 8.61
C TYR A 197 -6.70 -9.33 9.63
N PRO A 198 -5.82 -8.70 10.43
CA PRO A 198 -6.26 -7.69 11.39
C PRO A 198 -6.91 -6.46 10.74
N LEU A 199 -6.35 -5.97 9.63
CA LEU A 199 -6.91 -4.82 8.90
C LEU A 199 -8.16 -5.18 8.12
N VAL A 200 -8.19 -6.33 7.44
CA VAL A 200 -9.39 -6.81 6.74
C VAL A 200 -10.54 -6.99 7.72
N SER A 201 -10.28 -7.58 8.90
CA SER A 201 -11.28 -7.70 9.97
C SER A 201 -11.78 -6.34 10.43
N ARG A 202 -10.91 -5.33 10.52
CA ARG A 202 -11.30 -3.97 10.89
C ARG A 202 -12.15 -3.29 9.81
N ILE A 203 -11.78 -3.43 8.54
CA ILE A 203 -12.56 -2.90 7.41
C ILE A 203 -13.96 -3.52 7.40
N ARG A 204 -14.06 -4.85 7.58
CA ARG A 204 -15.33 -5.56 7.71
C ARG A 204 -16.19 -5.04 8.86
N GLU A 205 -15.59 -4.90 10.05
CA GLU A 205 -16.29 -4.36 11.22
C GLU A 205 -16.90 -2.99 10.90
N GLU A 206 -16.13 -2.10 10.31
CA GLU A 206 -16.52 -0.71 10.07
C GLU A 206 -17.53 -0.55 8.93
N LEU A 207 -17.46 -1.38 7.88
CA LEU A 207 -18.49 -1.43 6.82
C LEU A 207 -19.86 -1.92 7.33
N ASN A 208 -19.87 -2.72 8.41
CA ASN A 208 -21.09 -3.22 9.03
C ASN A 208 -21.64 -2.31 10.15
N ARG A 209 -20.94 -1.24 10.51
CA ARG A 209 -21.44 -0.27 11.48
C ARG A 209 -22.50 0.64 10.85
N SER A 210 -23.55 0.95 11.61
CA SER A 210 -24.61 1.88 11.20
C SER A 210 -24.40 3.30 11.73
N ASP A 211 -23.50 3.47 12.70
CA ASP A 211 -23.20 4.74 13.36
C ASP A 211 -21.91 5.40 12.84
N ARG A 212 -21.07 4.66 12.11
CA ARG A 212 -19.85 5.19 11.47
C ARG A 212 -20.19 5.85 10.14
N LYS A 213 -19.88 7.14 10.01
CA LYS A 213 -19.98 7.89 8.74
C LYS A 213 -18.67 7.91 7.97
N PHE A 214 -17.54 8.02 8.67
CA PHE A 214 -16.22 8.07 8.03
C PHE A 214 -15.14 7.46 8.91
N MET A 215 -14.26 6.68 8.29
CA MET A 215 -13.06 6.16 8.92
C MET A 215 -11.84 6.41 8.04
N PHE A 216 -10.73 6.79 8.68
CA PHE A 216 -9.42 6.82 8.06
C PHE A 216 -8.45 5.91 8.84
N LEU A 217 -7.98 4.86 8.17
CA LEU A 217 -6.96 3.94 8.67
C LEU A 217 -5.62 4.29 8.03
N CYS A 218 -4.64 4.72 8.83
CA CYS A 218 -3.32 5.11 8.32
C CYS A 218 -2.26 4.04 8.62
N GLY A 219 -1.92 3.27 7.59
CA GLY A 219 -0.93 2.19 7.61
C GLY A 219 0.23 2.45 6.63
N HIS A 220 0.72 1.37 6.03
CA HIS A 220 1.88 1.34 5.13
C HIS A 220 1.50 0.76 3.75
N ASP A 221 2.40 0.89 2.78
CA ASP A 221 2.32 0.24 1.46
C ASP A 221 2.10 -1.27 1.55
N SER A 222 2.83 -1.95 2.44
CA SER A 222 2.67 -3.37 2.72
C SER A 222 1.26 -3.75 3.19
N ASN A 223 0.50 -2.83 3.80
CA ASN A 223 -0.90 -3.06 4.12
C ASN A 223 -1.77 -3.06 2.85
N LEU A 224 -1.55 -2.11 1.92
CA LEU A 224 -2.28 -2.08 0.66
C LEU A 224 -1.99 -3.33 -0.18
N ALA A 225 -0.71 -3.72 -0.28
CA ALA A 225 -0.29 -4.92 -1.00
C ALA A 225 -0.92 -6.20 -0.43
N SER A 226 -0.84 -6.41 0.89
CA SER A 226 -1.39 -7.60 1.54
C SER A 226 -2.92 -7.62 1.57
N ILE A 227 -3.60 -6.48 1.80
CA ILE A 227 -5.08 -6.40 1.67
C ILE A 227 -5.49 -6.71 0.24
N GLY A 228 -4.78 -6.15 -0.74
CA GLY A 228 -5.00 -6.38 -2.15
C GLY A 228 -4.99 -7.86 -2.50
N ALA A 229 -3.91 -8.55 -2.17
CA ALA A 229 -3.77 -9.97 -2.44
C ALA A 229 -4.71 -10.86 -1.60
N ALA A 230 -5.05 -10.45 -0.37
CA ALA A 230 -5.96 -11.21 0.49
C ALA A 230 -7.42 -11.18 -0.03
N ILE A 231 -7.86 -10.03 -0.52
CA ILE A 231 -9.23 -9.82 -1.04
C ILE A 231 -9.30 -10.08 -2.55
N GLY A 232 -8.17 -10.25 -3.25
CA GLY A 232 -8.16 -10.38 -4.71
C GLY A 232 -8.52 -9.07 -5.41
N LEU A 233 -8.07 -7.93 -4.87
CA LEU A 233 -8.22 -6.63 -5.52
C LEU A 233 -7.35 -6.57 -6.77
N GLN A 234 -7.97 -6.22 -7.89
CA GLN A 234 -7.30 -6.00 -9.16
C GLN A 234 -7.01 -4.51 -9.29
N PHE A 235 -5.81 -4.10 -8.87
CA PHE A 235 -5.38 -2.71 -9.01
C PHE A 235 -5.18 -2.38 -10.49
N PRO A 236 -5.82 -1.32 -11.01
CA PRO A 236 -5.47 -0.81 -12.33
C PRO A 236 -4.03 -0.30 -12.33
N GLU A 237 -3.42 -0.23 -13.50
CA GLU A 237 -2.19 0.55 -13.66
C GLU A 237 -2.51 2.01 -13.40
N THR A 238 -1.69 2.67 -12.60
CA THR A 238 -1.84 4.08 -12.28
C THR A 238 -1.54 4.95 -13.50
N GLU A 239 -2.11 6.14 -13.52
CA GLU A 239 -1.86 7.16 -14.52
C GLU A 239 -1.12 8.31 -13.84
N ASN A 240 -0.07 8.84 -14.47
CA ASN A 240 0.69 9.98 -13.95
C ASN A 240 1.29 9.76 -12.53
N ALA A 241 1.60 8.51 -12.17
CA ALA A 241 2.32 8.13 -10.95
C ALA A 241 3.51 7.22 -11.29
N LEU A 242 4.50 7.18 -10.40
CA LEU A 242 5.71 6.37 -10.60
C LEU A 242 5.46 4.89 -10.27
N GLU A 243 4.83 4.60 -9.14
CA GLU A 243 4.43 3.24 -8.76
C GLU A 243 3.20 2.80 -9.58
N LEU A 244 3.19 1.56 -10.07
CA LEU A 244 2.15 1.06 -10.98
C LEU A 244 0.83 0.80 -10.26
N HIS A 245 0.87 0.40 -8.99
CA HIS A 245 -0.33 -0.06 -8.29
C HIS A 245 -0.63 0.68 -6.98
N THR A 246 0.40 1.05 -6.21
CA THR A 246 0.22 1.71 -4.91
C THR A 246 1.12 2.94 -4.77
N PRO A 247 0.78 4.06 -5.44
CA PRO A 247 1.55 5.31 -5.35
C PRO A 247 1.64 5.83 -3.92
N ILE A 248 2.66 6.65 -3.66
CA ILE A 248 2.81 7.32 -2.38
C ILE A 248 1.54 8.09 -1.99
N GLY A 249 1.12 7.96 -0.74
CA GLY A 249 -0.07 8.62 -0.21
C GLY A 249 -1.40 8.10 -0.77
N SER A 250 -1.38 7.02 -1.57
CA SER A 250 -2.58 6.38 -2.09
C SER A 250 -3.49 5.88 -0.96
N LYS A 251 -4.79 5.83 -1.27
CA LYS A 251 -5.85 5.41 -0.37
C LYS A 251 -6.71 4.39 -1.09
N LEU A 252 -6.89 3.24 -0.45
CA LEU A 252 -7.93 2.29 -0.82
C LEU A 252 -9.23 2.71 -0.11
N VAL A 253 -10.18 3.23 -0.88
CA VAL A 253 -11.42 3.81 -0.38
C VAL A 253 -12.57 2.82 -0.61
N PHE A 254 -13.21 2.40 0.48
CA PHE A 254 -14.45 1.63 0.45
C PHE A 254 -15.62 2.58 0.74
N GLU A 255 -16.57 2.66 -0.19
CA GLU A 255 -17.73 3.55 -0.09
C GLU A 255 -19.00 2.72 0.04
N LYS A 256 -19.68 2.81 1.18
CA LYS A 256 -20.93 2.10 1.41
C LYS A 256 -22.12 2.91 0.87
N TRP A 257 -22.93 2.26 0.05
CA TRP A 257 -24.15 2.80 -0.55
C TRP A 257 -25.36 1.98 -0.08
N ASN A 258 -26.53 2.62 0.02
CA ASN A 258 -27.78 1.95 0.36
C ASN A 258 -28.88 2.41 -0.60
N ASP A 259 -29.59 1.48 -1.23
CA ASP A 259 -30.66 1.78 -2.18
C ASP A 259 -32.07 1.84 -1.53
N GLY A 260 -32.12 1.81 -0.20
CA GLY A 260 -33.32 1.68 0.62
C GLY A 260 -33.66 0.25 1.03
N THR A 261 -33.02 -0.76 0.42
CA THR A 261 -33.23 -2.19 0.69
C THR A 261 -31.94 -2.90 1.02
N ASP A 262 -30.97 -2.81 0.11
CA ASP A 262 -29.70 -3.52 0.16
C ASP A 262 -28.53 -2.55 0.36
N ASP A 263 -27.50 -3.03 1.04
CA ASP A 263 -26.22 -2.33 1.18
C ASP A 263 -25.26 -2.78 0.08
N TYR A 264 -24.54 -1.82 -0.49
CA TYR A 264 -23.55 -2.01 -1.54
C TYR A 264 -22.24 -1.30 -1.20
N VAL A 265 -21.15 -1.69 -1.86
CA VAL A 265 -19.82 -1.11 -1.68
C VAL A 265 -19.15 -0.84 -3.03
N ALA A 266 -18.64 0.37 -3.21
CA ALA A 266 -17.64 0.69 -4.25
C ALA A 266 -16.24 0.62 -3.64
N VAL A 267 -15.25 0.25 -4.45
CA VAL A 267 -13.83 0.24 -4.05
C VAL A 267 -13.02 1.05 -5.05
N ASN A 268 -12.31 2.07 -4.58
CA ASN A 268 -11.55 3.00 -5.41
C ASN A 268 -10.11 3.16 -4.89
N LEU A 269 -9.16 3.29 -5.80
CA LEU A 269 -7.82 3.80 -5.51
C LEU A 269 -7.82 5.32 -5.70
N VAL A 270 -7.45 6.07 -4.66
CA VAL A 270 -7.33 7.53 -4.71
C VAL A 270 -5.89 7.94 -4.42
N TYR A 271 -5.26 8.69 -5.32
CA TYR A 271 -3.86 9.10 -5.20
C TYR A 271 -3.60 10.43 -5.92
N GLN A 272 -2.45 11.05 -5.63
CA GLN A 272 -2.01 12.25 -6.33
C GLN A 272 -1.08 11.89 -7.47
N SER A 273 -1.14 12.63 -8.58
CA SER A 273 -0.13 12.51 -9.64
C SER A 273 1.23 13.02 -9.17
N VAL A 274 2.30 12.64 -9.88
CA VAL A 274 3.65 13.17 -9.66
C VAL A 274 3.66 14.70 -9.66
N GLU A 275 3.01 15.33 -10.65
CA GLU A 275 2.91 16.78 -10.76
C GLU A 275 2.17 17.40 -9.58
N GLN A 276 1.09 16.76 -9.10
CA GLN A 276 0.37 17.23 -7.91
C GLN A 276 1.22 17.15 -6.65
N LEU A 277 2.05 16.12 -6.50
CA LEU A 277 2.94 15.95 -5.36
C LEU A 277 4.07 16.99 -5.38
N GLN A 278 4.83 17.07 -6.48
CA GLN A 278 5.95 18.01 -6.61
C GLN A 278 5.49 19.47 -6.55
N GLY A 279 4.39 19.78 -7.23
CA GLY A 279 3.78 21.12 -7.26
C GLY A 279 3.06 21.50 -5.98
N ARG A 280 2.90 20.56 -5.02
CA ARG A 280 2.11 20.75 -3.79
C ARG A 280 0.72 21.32 -4.10
N THR A 281 0.11 20.78 -5.17
CA THR A 281 -1.11 21.32 -5.77
C THR A 281 -2.26 21.24 -4.78
N LEU A 282 -2.98 22.35 -4.62
CA LEU A 282 -4.20 22.39 -3.82
C LEU A 282 -5.32 21.63 -4.55
N LEU A 283 -5.69 20.47 -4.01
CA LEU A 283 -6.74 19.63 -4.59
C LEU A 283 -8.14 20.22 -4.32
N SER A 284 -9.03 20.06 -5.28
CA SER A 284 -10.43 20.50 -5.22
C SER A 284 -11.31 19.63 -6.12
N THR A 285 -12.61 19.91 -6.22
CA THR A 285 -13.47 19.25 -7.21
C THR A 285 -13.13 19.60 -8.65
N ASP A 286 -12.54 20.79 -8.88
CA ASP A 286 -12.11 21.24 -10.21
C ASP A 286 -10.70 20.75 -10.56
N VAL A 287 -9.89 20.47 -9.53
CA VAL A 287 -8.54 19.90 -9.63
C VAL A 287 -8.47 18.65 -8.73
N PRO A 288 -9.13 17.55 -9.12
CA PRO A 288 -9.24 16.37 -8.27
C PRO A 288 -7.94 15.57 -8.23
N PRO A 289 -7.73 14.75 -7.18
CA PRO A 289 -6.77 13.67 -7.25
C PRO A 289 -7.16 12.65 -8.34
N MET A 290 -6.25 11.75 -8.65
CA MET A 290 -6.56 10.58 -9.48
C MET A 290 -7.49 9.64 -8.69
N VAL A 291 -8.52 9.13 -9.34
CA VAL A 291 -9.48 8.16 -8.77
C VAL A 291 -9.68 7.04 -9.78
N LEU A 292 -9.32 5.82 -9.42
CA LEU A 292 -9.45 4.65 -10.29
C LEU A 292 -10.33 3.58 -9.61
N PRO A 293 -11.35 3.03 -10.28
CA PRO A 293 -12.15 1.95 -9.72
C PRO A 293 -11.30 0.67 -9.60
N ILE A 294 -11.47 -0.05 -8.50
CA ILE A 294 -10.85 -1.35 -8.26
C ILE A 294 -11.90 -2.43 -8.45
N THR A 295 -11.54 -3.47 -9.20
CA THR A 295 -12.37 -4.68 -9.30
C THR A 295 -11.89 -5.76 -8.34
N ILE A 296 -12.79 -6.66 -7.96
CA ILE A 296 -12.50 -7.74 -7.00
C ILE A 296 -12.68 -9.08 -7.69
N GLU A 297 -11.61 -9.87 -7.75
CA GLU A 297 -11.64 -11.22 -8.29
C GLU A 297 -12.66 -12.08 -7.53
N GLY A 298 -13.47 -12.84 -8.28
CA GLY A 298 -14.51 -13.69 -7.69
C GLY A 298 -15.83 -12.98 -7.38
N LEU A 299 -15.90 -11.64 -7.48
CA LEU A 299 -17.13 -10.88 -7.30
C LEU A 299 -17.57 -10.19 -8.59
N THR A 300 -18.88 -10.05 -8.76
CA THR A 300 -19.48 -9.33 -9.90
C THR A 300 -20.13 -8.05 -9.40
N ALA A 301 -19.66 -6.92 -9.90
CA ALA A 301 -20.29 -5.63 -9.65
C ALA A 301 -21.62 -5.52 -10.42
N ASN A 302 -22.55 -4.72 -9.89
CA ASN A 302 -23.76 -4.34 -10.61
C ASN A 302 -23.43 -3.33 -11.76
N ALA A 303 -24.47 -2.84 -12.45
CA ALA A 303 -24.31 -1.90 -13.56
C ALA A 303 -23.67 -0.56 -13.16
N ASP A 304 -23.71 -0.20 -11.88
CA ASP A 304 -23.14 1.03 -11.32
C ASP A 304 -21.73 0.80 -10.75
N GLY A 305 -21.15 -0.39 -10.91
CA GLY A 305 -19.83 -0.73 -10.39
C GLY A 305 -19.81 -1.08 -8.89
N LEU A 306 -20.97 -1.36 -8.28
CA LEU A 306 -21.10 -1.64 -6.86
C LEU A 306 -21.22 -3.15 -6.57
N TYR A 307 -20.58 -3.60 -5.49
CA TYR A 307 -20.69 -4.96 -4.95
C TYR A 307 -21.71 -5.02 -3.83
N ARG A 308 -22.51 -6.08 -3.70
CA ARG A 308 -23.37 -6.27 -2.51
C ARG A 308 -22.48 -6.39 -1.27
N LEU A 309 -22.79 -5.67 -0.20
CA LEU A 309 -22.01 -5.68 1.03
C LEU A 309 -21.93 -7.10 1.64
N SER A 310 -23.01 -7.89 1.56
CA SER A 310 -23.04 -9.28 2.03
C SER A 310 -22.04 -10.18 1.30
N ASP A 311 -21.89 -9.98 0.00
CA ASP A 311 -21.03 -10.80 -0.85
C ASP A 311 -19.56 -10.44 -0.58
N LEU A 312 -19.28 -9.13 -0.46
CA LEU A 312 -17.97 -8.65 -0.06
C LEU A 312 -17.59 -9.10 1.36
N ASP A 313 -18.51 -9.05 2.33
CA ASP A 313 -18.24 -9.50 3.70
C ASP A 313 -17.93 -11.00 3.76
N THR A 314 -18.68 -11.81 3.01
CA THR A 314 -18.43 -13.25 2.87
C THR A 314 -17.07 -13.51 2.23
N HIS A 315 -16.74 -12.77 1.17
CA HIS A 315 -15.46 -12.86 0.48
C HIS A 315 -14.27 -12.49 1.39
N MET A 316 -14.37 -11.37 2.12
CA MET A 316 -13.34 -10.92 3.06
C MET A 316 -13.23 -11.82 4.31
N ALA A 317 -14.26 -12.58 4.68
CA ALA A 317 -14.17 -13.56 5.75
C ALA A 317 -13.24 -14.73 5.40
N GLY A 318 -13.08 -14.99 4.09
CA GLY A 318 -12.45 -16.19 3.55
C GLY A 318 -13.26 -17.46 3.85
N ASP A 319 -12.94 -18.54 3.16
CA ASP A 319 -13.26 -19.87 3.68
C ASP A 319 -12.48 -20.03 4.98
N GLY A 320 -13.16 -20.17 6.13
CA GLY A 320 -12.59 -20.13 7.48
C GLY A 320 -11.57 -21.22 7.86
N GLY A 321 -10.78 -21.70 6.91
CA GLY A 321 -9.75 -22.74 7.03
C GLY A 321 -8.33 -22.17 7.04
N ILE A 322 -7.98 -21.39 8.06
CA ILE A 322 -6.58 -21.20 8.49
C ILE A 322 -6.41 -21.70 9.93
#